data_AF-A0A935KIQ7-F1
#
_entry.id   AF-A0A935KIQ7-F1
#
_cell.length_a   1.000
_cell.length_b   1.000
_cell.length_c   1.000
_cell.angle_alpha   90.00
_cell.angle_beta   90.00
_cell.angle_gamma   90.00
#
_symmetry.space_group_name_H-M   'P 1'
#
loop_
_entity.id
_entity.type
_entity.pdbx_description
1 polymer ?
#
loop_
_entity_poly.entity_id
_entity_poly.type
_entity_poly.pdbx_seq_one_letter_code
_entity_poly.pdbx_strand_id
1 'polypeptide(L)'
;MCAILSRKKLPGILRLFILCISLVINISGLTQNIDTKDISNPDSLKLVKFTVRFHLSTLDKDDAAVLKGYVVNIDYDRAKRLDGKKIRITGYVSVIYSSLERKPGMPIPQGRQGPYKFIESPIIEIVK
;
A
#
# COMPACT_ATOMS: atom_id res chain seq x y z
N MET A 1 -21.51 -56.44 -23.93
CA MET A 1 -20.66 -55.77 -24.95
C MET A 1 -19.61 -54.93 -24.22
N CYS A 2 -18.39 -55.45 -24.08
CA CYS A 2 -17.26 -54.76 -23.43
C CYS A 2 -16.28 -54.30 -24.51
N ALA A 3 -16.12 -52.98 -24.68
CA ALA A 3 -15.09 -52.42 -25.56
C ALA A 3 -13.76 -52.32 -24.79
N ILE A 4 -12.83 -53.20 -25.14
CA ILE A 4 -11.44 -53.18 -24.65
C ILE A 4 -10.70 -52.06 -25.39
N LEU A 5 -10.43 -50.95 -24.69
CA LEU A 5 -9.60 -49.85 -25.18
C LEU A 5 -8.14 -50.30 -25.27
N SER A 6 -7.74 -50.64 -26.50
CA SER A 6 -6.36 -50.98 -26.88
C SER A 6 -5.42 -49.80 -26.65
N ARG A 7 -4.56 -49.90 -25.63
CA ARG A 7 -3.49 -48.92 -25.37
C ARG A 7 -2.35 -49.15 -26.36
N LYS A 8 -2.39 -48.46 -27.50
CA LYS A 8 -1.23 -48.39 -28.41
C LYS A 8 -0.09 -47.63 -27.70
N LYS A 9 1.07 -48.29 -27.54
CA LYS A 9 2.31 -47.67 -27.04
C LYS A 9 2.69 -46.52 -27.98
N LEU A 10 2.58 -45.29 -27.49
CA LEU A 10 3.08 -44.12 -28.22
C LEU A 10 4.61 -44.21 -28.38
N PRO A 11 5.15 -43.91 -29.56
CA PRO A 11 6.60 -43.89 -29.78
C PRO A 11 7.26 -42.87 -28.87
N GLY A 12 8.43 -43.22 -28.30
CA GLY A 12 9.12 -42.41 -27.30
C GLY A 12 9.42 -40.98 -27.74
N ILE A 13 9.64 -40.78 -29.05
CA ILE A 13 9.86 -39.46 -29.67
C ILE A 13 8.63 -38.55 -29.53
N LEU A 14 7.41 -39.10 -29.65
CA LEU A 14 6.17 -38.31 -29.50
C LEU A 14 5.95 -37.87 -28.04
N ARG A 15 6.40 -38.68 -27.07
CA ARG A 15 6.36 -38.30 -25.65
C ARG A 15 7.35 -37.18 -25.33
N LEU A 16 8.53 -37.19 -25.97
CA LEU A 16 9.53 -36.13 -25.81
C LEU A 16 9.01 -34.79 -26.37
N PHE A 17 8.36 -34.81 -27.53
CA PHE A 17 7.76 -33.62 -28.14
C PHE A 17 6.68 -32.97 -27.26
N ILE A 18 5.79 -33.77 -26.65
CA ILE A 18 4.73 -33.26 -25.75
C ILE A 18 5.33 -32.59 -24.51
N LEU A 19 6.41 -33.16 -23.95
CA LEU A 19 7.12 -32.57 -22.82
C LEU A 19 7.78 -31.23 -23.18
N CYS A 20 8.44 -31.14 -24.33
CA CYS A 20 9.05 -29.89 -24.80
C CYS A 20 8.02 -28.77 -25.02
N ILE A 21 6.86 -29.08 -25.60
CA ILE A 21 5.81 -28.08 -25.85
C ILE A 21 5.24 -27.55 -24.52
N SER A 22 5.08 -28.40 -23.51
CA SER A 22 4.57 -27.98 -22.18
C SER A 22 5.52 -27.04 -21.43
N LEU A 23 6.82 -27.05 -21.74
CA LEU A 23 7.81 -26.16 -21.11
C LEU A 23 7.70 -24.72 -21.63
N VAL A 24 7.29 -24.53 -22.88
CA VAL A 24 7.25 -23.22 -23.55
C VAL A 24 6.02 -22.38 -23.14
N ILE A 25 4.95 -23.02 -22.64
CA ILE A 25 3.69 -22.32 -22.34
C ILE A 25 3.73 -21.63 -20.95
N ASN A 26 4.71 -21.93 -20.10
CA ASN A 26 4.78 -21.39 -18.73
C ASN A 26 5.39 -19.98 -18.60
N ILE A 27 5.81 -19.33 -19.69
CA ILE A 27 6.56 -18.06 -19.61
C ILE A 27 5.67 -16.80 -19.79
N SER A 28 4.40 -16.95 -20.15
CA SER A 28 3.52 -15.80 -20.45
C SER A 28 2.73 -15.25 -19.25
N GLY A 29 3.09 -15.63 -18.02
CA GLY A 29 2.27 -15.37 -16.82
C GLY A 29 2.74 -14.25 -15.88
N LEU A 30 3.85 -13.55 -16.13
CA LEU A 30 4.37 -12.53 -15.21
C LEU A 30 4.77 -11.23 -15.93
N THR A 31 3.80 -10.54 -16.54
CA THR A 31 3.90 -9.07 -16.69
C THR A 31 3.11 -8.46 -15.54
N GLN A 32 3.80 -8.09 -14.46
CA GLN A 32 3.25 -7.17 -13.49
C GLN A 32 3.34 -5.78 -14.11
N ASN A 33 2.19 -5.24 -14.54
CA ASN A 33 2.05 -3.80 -14.80
C ASN A 33 2.30 -3.06 -13.49
N ILE A 34 3.53 -2.59 -13.29
CA ILE A 34 3.82 -1.58 -12.28
C ILE A 34 3.27 -0.28 -12.86
N ASP A 35 2.02 -0.01 -12.54
CA ASP A 35 1.36 1.28 -12.77
C ASP A 35 2.13 2.32 -11.94
N THR A 36 3.20 2.86 -12.54
CA THR A 36 4.01 3.92 -11.96
C THR A 36 3.22 5.22 -12.14
N LYS A 37 2.17 5.34 -11.33
CA LYS A 37 1.31 6.51 -11.31
C LYS A 37 2.10 7.67 -10.73
N ASP A 38 2.44 8.61 -11.61
CA ASP A 38 2.86 9.98 -11.33
C ASP A 38 4.02 10.15 -10.34
N ILE A 39 5.24 10.00 -10.86
CA ILE A 39 6.33 10.89 -10.47
C ILE A 39 6.22 12.12 -11.39
N SER A 40 5.32 13.04 -11.07
CA SER A 40 5.21 14.31 -11.77
C SER A 40 5.03 15.45 -10.76
N ASN A 41 6.12 16.21 -10.63
CA ASN A 41 6.26 17.52 -9.99
C ASN A 41 6.45 17.57 -8.46
N PRO A 42 7.69 17.79 -7.96
CA PRO A 42 7.96 17.94 -6.52
C PRO A 42 7.32 19.20 -5.88
N ASP A 43 6.82 20.15 -6.68
CA ASP A 43 6.27 21.43 -6.19
C ASP A 43 4.73 21.51 -6.18
N SER A 44 4.02 20.46 -6.62
CA SER A 44 2.55 20.45 -6.50
C SER A 44 2.14 19.81 -5.18
N LEU A 45 1.95 20.63 -4.14
CA LEU A 45 1.34 20.20 -2.88
C LEU A 45 -0.01 19.53 -3.18
N LYS A 46 -0.06 18.20 -3.08
CA LYS A 46 -1.26 17.43 -3.41
C LYS A 46 -2.25 17.52 -2.27
N LEU A 47 -3.38 18.20 -2.48
CA LEU A 47 -4.48 18.21 -1.53
C LEU A 47 -5.12 16.82 -1.47
N VAL A 48 -5.19 16.25 -0.27
CA VAL A 48 -5.84 14.96 0.00
C VAL A 48 -6.99 15.16 0.98
N LYS A 49 -8.09 14.44 0.73
CA LYS A 49 -9.29 14.43 1.56
C LYS A 49 -9.82 13.02 1.70
N PHE A 50 -9.95 12.52 2.92
CA PHE A 50 -10.53 11.21 3.18
C PHE A 50 -11.26 11.16 4.53
N THR A 51 -12.08 10.13 4.68
CA THR A 51 -12.84 9.87 5.90
C THR A 51 -12.41 8.54 6.49
N VAL A 52 -12.16 8.51 7.80
CA VAL A 52 -11.70 7.33 8.53
C VAL A 52 -12.34 7.29 9.91
N ARG A 53 -12.54 6.09 10.47
CA ARG A 53 -12.89 5.95 11.88
C ARG A 53 -11.60 6.01 12.70
N PHE A 54 -11.49 6.99 13.59
CA PHE A 54 -10.30 7.17 14.40
C PHE A 54 -10.37 6.26 15.64
N HIS A 55 -9.24 5.63 15.96
CA HIS A 55 -9.06 4.85 17.17
C HIS A 55 -7.79 5.34 17.86
N LEU A 56 -7.86 5.62 19.16
CA LEU A 56 -6.72 6.12 19.92
C LEU A 56 -5.52 5.17 19.89
N SER A 57 -5.76 3.87 19.71
CA SER A 57 -4.71 2.85 19.53
C SER A 57 -3.85 3.01 18.29
N THR A 58 -4.27 3.86 17.33
CA THR A 58 -3.48 4.18 16.13
C THR A 58 -2.48 5.31 16.34
N LEU A 59 -2.52 5.99 17.50
CA LEU A 59 -1.59 7.05 17.87
C LEU A 59 -0.29 6.43 18.41
N ASP A 60 0.83 6.87 17.86
CA ASP A 60 2.17 6.54 18.34
C ASP A 60 2.61 7.50 19.45
N LYS A 61 3.74 7.20 20.09
CA LYS A 61 4.33 7.98 21.20
C LYS A 61 4.70 9.42 20.82
N ASP A 62 4.91 9.68 19.52
CA ASP A 62 5.28 10.99 18.97
C ASP A 62 4.05 11.79 18.47
N ASP A 63 2.86 11.57 19.05
CA ASP A 63 1.61 12.25 18.69
C ASP A 63 1.23 12.14 17.21
N ALA A 64 1.52 10.99 16.59
CA ALA A 64 1.25 10.76 15.19
C ALA A 64 0.46 9.48 14.95
N ALA A 65 -0.50 9.57 14.04
CA ALA A 65 -1.32 8.45 13.63
C ALA A 65 -1.12 8.15 12.14
N VAL A 66 -1.02 6.86 11.81
CA VAL A 66 -0.98 6.41 10.42
C VAL A 66 -2.39 6.07 9.96
N LEU A 67 -2.97 6.92 9.13
CA LEU A 67 -4.35 6.83 8.67
C LEU A 67 -4.37 6.72 7.14
N LYS A 68 -4.91 5.61 6.61
CA LYS A 68 -4.99 5.35 5.16
C LYS A 68 -3.64 5.47 4.43
N GLY A 69 -2.54 5.16 5.12
CA GLY A 69 -1.18 5.24 4.56
C GLY A 69 -0.55 6.64 4.61
N TYR A 70 -1.24 7.61 5.23
CA TYR A 70 -0.73 8.94 5.50
C TYR A 70 -0.38 9.09 6.98
N VAL A 71 0.69 9.81 7.26
CA VAL A 71 1.08 10.16 8.62
C VAL A 71 0.49 11.53 8.97
N VAL A 72 -0.21 11.59 10.09
CA VAL A 72 -0.95 12.76 10.54
C VAL A 72 -0.61 13.04 12.00
N ASN A 73 -0.13 14.24 12.31
CA ASN A 73 0.09 14.66 13.69
C ASN A 73 -1.25 15.05 14.33
N ILE A 74 -1.54 14.44 15.47
CA ILE A 74 -2.75 14.66 16.26
C ILE A 74 -2.35 14.60 17.73
N ASP A 75 -2.36 15.74 18.41
CA ASP A 75 -2.06 15.80 19.84
C ASP A 75 -2.93 14.81 20.62
N TYR A 76 -2.34 14.15 21.63
CA TYR A 76 -3.02 13.16 22.46
C TYR A 76 -4.41 13.61 22.98
N ASP A 77 -4.54 14.84 23.46
CA ASP A 77 -5.82 15.39 23.96
C ASP A 77 -6.87 15.56 22.86
N ARG A 78 -6.43 15.86 21.63
CA ARG A 78 -7.31 15.89 20.47
C ARG A 78 -7.67 14.46 20.06
N ALA A 79 -6.70 13.55 20.03
CA ALA A 79 -6.91 12.14 19.70
C ALA A 79 -7.94 11.48 20.63
N LYS A 80 -7.85 11.70 21.96
CA LYS A 80 -8.85 11.22 22.93
C LYS A 80 -10.27 11.66 22.60
N ARG A 81 -10.45 12.90 22.15
CA ARG A 81 -11.78 13.43 21.77
C ARG A 81 -12.31 12.87 20.45
N LEU A 82 -11.43 12.34 19.61
CA LEU A 82 -11.77 11.75 18.31
C LEU A 82 -11.95 10.23 18.37
N ASP A 83 -11.58 9.58 19.48
CA ASP A 83 -11.63 8.13 19.61
C ASP A 83 -13.04 7.56 19.36
N GLY A 84 -13.10 6.54 18.52
CA GLY A 84 -14.33 5.88 18.05
C GLY A 84 -15.15 6.69 17.05
N LYS A 85 -14.81 7.96 16.77
CA LYS A 85 -15.57 8.84 15.87
C LYS A 85 -15.14 8.69 14.41
N LYS A 86 -16.08 8.96 13.50
CA LYS A 86 -15.79 9.10 12.08
C LYS A 86 -15.27 10.51 11.83
N ILE A 87 -14.05 10.63 11.34
CA ILE A 87 -13.39 11.91 11.10
C ILE A 87 -13.06 12.08 9.62
N ARG A 88 -13.15 13.31 9.14
CA ARG A 88 -12.71 13.73 7.81
C ARG A 88 -11.41 14.51 7.97
N ILE A 89 -10.38 14.05 7.27
CA ILE A 89 -9.06 14.67 7.26
C ILE A 89 -8.85 15.28 5.89
N THR A 90 -8.48 16.57 5.88
CA THR A 90 -8.12 17.31 4.66
C THR A 90 -6.79 18.01 4.90
N GLY A 91 -5.87 17.93 3.95
CA GLY A 91 -4.59 18.64 4.06
C GLY A 91 -3.69 18.41 2.86
N TYR A 92 -2.58 19.12 2.83
CA TYR A 92 -1.58 18.99 1.79
C TYR A 92 -0.60 17.88 2.12
N VAL A 93 -0.24 17.09 1.11
CA VAL A 93 0.67 15.97 1.28
C VAL A 93 2.07 16.39 0.86
N SER A 94 3.03 16.17 1.75
CA SER A 94 4.46 16.17 1.44
C SER A 94 5.03 14.76 1.57
N VAL A 95 6.04 14.45 0.76
CA VAL A 95 6.77 13.17 0.85
C VAL A 95 8.07 13.45 1.58
N ILE A 96 8.20 12.90 2.78
CA ILE A 96 9.40 13.09 3.61
C ILE A 96 10.32 11.87 3.42
N TYR A 97 11.59 12.15 3.11
CA TYR A 97 12.65 11.16 3.02
C TYR A 97 13.41 11.12 4.36
N SER A 98 13.58 9.93 4.91
CA SER A 98 14.13 9.67 6.26
C SER A 98 15.62 10.01 6.45
N SER A 99 16.26 10.71 5.51
CA SER A 99 17.70 11.01 5.52
C SER A 99 18.06 12.42 5.99
N LEU A 100 17.09 13.30 6.25
CA LEU A 100 17.34 14.70 6.60
C LEU A 100 17.03 14.93 8.08
N GLU A 101 17.94 15.66 8.74
CA GLU A 101 17.98 16.01 10.15
C GLU A 101 16.59 16.12 10.81
N ARG A 102 16.35 15.25 11.78
CA ARG A 102 15.11 15.14 12.55
C ARG A 102 14.78 16.48 13.20
N LYS A 103 13.60 17.04 12.91
CA LYS A 103 13.01 18.09 13.73
C LYS A 103 12.15 17.47 14.85
N PRO A 104 12.18 18.00 16.08
CA PRO A 104 11.23 17.62 17.13
C PRO A 104 9.79 17.77 16.64
N GLY A 105 8.92 16.78 16.92
CA GLY A 105 7.54 16.76 16.43
C GLY A 105 7.33 16.15 15.03
N MET A 106 8.39 15.67 14.38
CA MET A 106 8.25 14.82 13.20
C MET A 106 8.10 13.34 13.60
N PRO A 107 7.04 12.66 13.13
CA PRO A 107 6.85 11.25 13.40
C PRO A 107 7.87 10.38 12.70
N ILE A 108 8.43 9.43 13.44
CA ILE A 108 9.22 8.33 12.89
C ILE A 108 8.29 7.11 12.82
N PRO A 109 7.74 6.75 11.66
CA PRO A 109 7.11 5.45 11.53
C PRO A 109 8.16 4.36 11.80
N GLN A 110 8.06 3.69 12.95
CA GLN A 110 8.99 2.65 13.35
C GLN A 110 9.10 1.58 12.25
N GLY A 111 10.32 1.32 11.80
CA GLY A 111 10.61 0.29 10.79
C GLY A 111 10.52 0.72 9.31
N ARG A 112 10.34 2.01 8.99
CA ARG A 112 10.34 2.48 7.58
C ARG A 112 11.63 3.21 7.21
N GLN A 113 12.56 2.48 6.57
CA GLN A 113 13.73 3.06 5.90
C GLN A 113 13.39 3.60 4.50
N GLY A 114 12.33 4.41 4.37
CA GLY A 114 11.88 4.88 3.05
C GLY A 114 10.96 6.09 3.11
N PRO A 115 10.64 6.68 1.94
CA PRO A 115 9.78 7.86 1.86
C PRO A 115 8.39 7.56 2.43
N TYR A 116 7.84 8.51 3.19
CA TYR A 116 6.47 8.43 3.71
C TYR A 116 5.68 9.70 3.37
N LYS A 117 4.35 9.53 3.26
CA LYS A 117 3.41 10.61 2.95
C LYS A 117 2.96 11.25 4.25
N PHE A 118 3.35 12.49 4.47
CA PHE A 118 2.96 13.29 5.62
C PHE A 118 1.89 14.30 5.21
N ILE A 119 0.89 14.51 6.06
CA ILE A 119 -0.12 15.55 5.84
C ILE A 119 0.26 16.76 6.69
N GLU A 120 0.66 17.84 6.02
CA GLU A 120 0.96 19.11 6.65
C GLU A 120 -0.33 19.83 7.04
N SER A 121 -0.37 20.32 8.28
CA SER A 121 -1.47 21.13 8.84
C SER A 121 -2.87 20.54 8.55
N PRO A 122 -3.16 19.30 9.00
CA PRO A 122 -4.41 18.62 8.70
C PRO A 122 -5.62 19.33 9.34
N ILE A 123 -6.65 19.57 8.54
CA ILE A 123 -7.98 19.94 9.01
C ILE A 123 -8.73 18.65 9.35
N ILE A 124 -9.06 18.47 10.63
CA ILE A 124 -9.74 17.28 11.14
C ILE A 124 -11.12 17.68 11.64
N GLU A 125 -12.16 17.14 11.01
CA GLU A 125 -13.57 17.39 11.31
C GLU A 125 -14.28 16.09 11.68
N ILE A 126 -15.20 16.15 12.66
CA ILE A 126 -16.04 14.99 12.99
C ILE A 126 -17.21 14.96 12.00
N VAL A 127 -17.39 13.81 11.34
CA VAL A 127 -18.54 13.53 10.46
C VAL A 127 -19.61 12.86 11.30
N LYS A 128 -20.80 13.48 11.36
CA LYS A 128 -21.98 12.91 12.01
C LYS A 128 -22.55 11.74 11.20
#